data_AF-A0A094ZHA7-F1
#
_entry.id   AF-A0A094ZHA7-F1
#
_cell.length_a   1.000
_cell.length_b   1.000
_cell.length_c   1.000
_cell.angle_alpha   90.00
_cell.angle_beta   90.00
_cell.angle_gamma   90.00
#
_symmetry.space_group_name_H-M   'P 1'
#
loop_
_entity.id
_entity.type
_entity.pdbx_description
1 polymer ?
#
loop_
_entity_poly.entity_id
_entity_poly.type
_entity_poly.pdbx_seq_one_letter_code
_entity_poly.pdbx_strand_id
1 'polypeptide(L)'
;EENEEMYVRLGDVPLDILRYNISMQSGVERKETRKSLLLKMGAKKPKNPYINYKELMQNKAKAEAEAFAFDRSASFVNKKLPLKQAKKKRKNQQKDRPRK
;
A
#
# COMPACT_ATOMS: atom_id res chain seq x y z
N GLU A 1 -33.66 -19.96 42.35
CA GLU A 1 -33.06 -19.74 41.03
C GLU A 1 -34.10 -19.01 40.20
N GLU A 2 -33.97 -17.68 40.11
CA GLU A 2 -34.83 -16.86 39.27
C GLU A 2 -34.31 -16.98 37.83
N ASN A 3 -35.13 -17.53 36.94
CA ASN A 3 -34.82 -17.59 35.52
C ASN A 3 -34.91 -16.17 34.95
N GLU A 4 -33.76 -15.51 34.80
CA GLU A 4 -33.69 -14.24 34.08
C GLU A 4 -34.02 -14.47 32.60
N GLU A 5 -35.21 -14.04 32.17
CA GLU A 5 -35.59 -14.04 30.76
C GLU A 5 -34.75 -13.00 30.00
N MET A 6 -33.83 -13.48 29.14
CA MET A 6 -32.97 -12.62 28.34
C MET A 6 -33.49 -12.51 26.90
N TYR A 7 -33.88 -11.30 26.49
CA TYR A 7 -34.33 -11.03 25.13
C TYR A 7 -33.13 -10.77 24.21
N VAL A 8 -32.96 -11.58 23.15
CA VAL A 8 -31.84 -11.50 22.21
C VAL A 8 -32.34 -11.21 20.80
N ARG A 9 -31.61 -10.38 20.05
CA ARG A 9 -31.86 -10.20 18.61
C ARG A 9 -31.40 -11.43 17.84
N LEU A 10 -32.29 -12.02 17.06
CA LEU A 10 -32.00 -13.23 16.26
C LEU A 10 -30.78 -13.07 15.33
N GLY A 11 -30.50 -11.87 14.83
CA GLY A 11 -29.32 -11.60 14.00
C GLY A 11 -27.98 -11.66 14.73
N ASP A 12 -27.98 -11.44 16.05
CA ASP A 12 -26.76 -11.45 16.88
C ASP A 12 -26.43 -12.86 17.40
N VAL A 13 -27.42 -13.76 17.47
CA VAL A 13 -27.30 -15.14 17.99
C VAL A 13 -26.16 -15.94 17.34
N PRO A 14 -25.98 -15.96 16.00
CA PRO A 14 -24.87 -16.72 15.40
C PRO A 14 -23.50 -16.22 15.87
N LEU A 15 -23.36 -14.91 16.07
CA LEU A 15 -22.11 -14.29 16.49
C LEU A 15 -21.83 -14.57 17.96
N ASP A 16 -22.87 -14.64 18.80
CA ASP A 16 -22.73 -15.01 20.21
C ASP A 16 -22.40 -16.49 20.40
N ILE A 17 -22.96 -17.40 19.59
CA ILE A 17 -22.53 -18.81 19.56
C ILE A 17 -21.04 -18.91 19.21
N LEU A 18 -20.58 -18.17 18.20
CA LEU A 18 -19.17 -18.14 17.82
C LEU A 18 -18.28 -17.59 18.95
N ARG A 19 -18.74 -16.55 19.67
CA ARG A 19 -18.04 -16.04 20.86
C ARG A 19 -17.92 -17.10 21.94
N TYR A 20 -19.00 -17.82 22.22
CA TYR A 20 -19.01 -18.90 23.20
C TYR A 20 -18.03 -20.02 22.82
N ASN A 21 -18.06 -20.48 21.56
CA ASN A 21 -17.15 -21.53 21.08
C ASN A 21 -15.67 -21.11 21.20
N ILE A 22 -15.33 -19.87 20.87
CA ILE A 22 -13.98 -19.32 21.06
C ILE A 22 -13.64 -19.19 22.56
N SER A 23 -14.63 -18.92 23.41
CA SER A 23 -14.41 -18.83 24.85
C SER A 23 -13.93 -20.16 25.46
N MET A 24 -14.38 -21.29 24.90
CA MET A 24 -14.01 -22.65 25.30
C MET A 24 -12.61 -23.08 24.83
N GLN A 25 -12.01 -22.37 23.87
CA GLN A 25 -10.66 -22.62 23.38
C GLN A 25 -9.59 -21.93 24.25
N SER A 26 -8.32 -22.34 24.10
CA SER A 26 -7.16 -21.74 24.78
C SER A 26 -6.03 -21.42 23.80
N GLY A 27 -5.03 -20.63 24.22
CA GLY A 27 -3.83 -20.34 23.41
C GLY A 27 -3.86 -19.05 22.57
N VAL A 28 -2.88 -18.93 21.66
CA VAL A 28 -2.67 -17.74 20.81
C VAL A 28 -3.70 -17.67 19.69
N GLU A 29 -4.01 -18.81 19.06
CA GLU A 29 -5.00 -18.92 17.99
C GLU A 29 -6.38 -18.41 18.46
N ARG A 30 -6.78 -18.73 19.69
CA ARG A 30 -8.00 -18.19 20.34
C ARG A 30 -8.02 -16.65 20.34
N LYS A 31 -6.88 -16.00 20.62
CA LYS A 31 -6.81 -14.54 20.68
C LYS A 31 -6.99 -13.94 19.29
N GLU A 32 -6.46 -14.59 18.26
CA GLU A 32 -6.56 -14.15 16.87
C GLU A 32 -7.97 -14.36 16.31
N THR A 33 -8.57 -15.53 16.56
CA THR A 33 -9.97 -15.83 16.17
C THR A 33 -10.95 -14.91 16.88
N ARG A 34 -10.73 -14.62 18.17
CA ARG A 34 -11.54 -13.65 18.92
C ARG A 34 -11.43 -12.25 18.33
N LYS A 35 -10.21 -11.79 18.02
CA LYS A 35 -9.99 -10.46 17.43
C LYS A 35 -10.70 -10.33 16.09
N SER A 36 -10.58 -11.31 15.21
CA SER A 36 -11.20 -11.28 13.88
C SER A 36 -12.73 -11.30 13.97
N LEU A 37 -13.30 -12.10 14.87
CA LEU A 37 -14.75 -12.11 15.12
C LEU A 37 -15.23 -10.75 15.62
N LEU A 38 -14.57 -10.17 16.63
CA LEU A 38 -14.96 -8.87 17.17
C LEU A 38 -14.94 -7.76 16.11
N LEU A 39 -13.95 -7.77 15.22
CA LEU A 39 -13.91 -6.84 14.09
C LEU A 39 -15.11 -7.00 13.16
N LYS A 40 -15.57 -8.22 12.88
CA LYS A 40 -16.81 -8.46 12.10
C LYS A 40 -18.06 -7.96 12.82
N MET A 41 -18.06 -7.95 14.15
CA MET A 41 -19.15 -7.45 14.99
C MET A 41 -19.14 -5.92 15.17
N GLY A 42 -18.28 -5.20 14.44
CA GLY A 42 -18.19 -3.75 14.53
C GLY A 42 -17.32 -3.22 15.67
N ALA A 43 -16.47 -4.07 16.28
CA ALA A 43 -15.47 -3.58 17.21
C ALA A 43 -14.50 -2.60 16.51
N LYS A 44 -14.00 -1.64 17.28
CA LYS A 44 -13.05 -0.64 16.77
C LYS A 44 -11.80 -1.33 16.21
N LYS A 45 -11.41 -0.93 15.00
CA LYS A 45 -10.17 -1.39 14.35
C LYS A 45 -8.95 -1.08 15.24
N PRO A 46 -7.91 -1.94 15.23
CA PRO A 46 -6.68 -1.66 15.96
C PRO A 46 -6.09 -0.31 15.53
N LYS A 47 -5.40 0.37 16.45
CA LYS A 47 -4.67 1.60 16.11
C LYS A 47 -3.61 1.26 15.06
N ASN A 48 -3.52 2.09 14.02
CA ASN A 48 -2.45 1.97 13.05
C ASN A 48 -1.09 2.08 13.77
N PRO A 49 -0.07 1.34 13.32
CA PRO A 49 1.27 1.49 13.86
C PRO A 49 1.76 2.93 13.64
N TYR A 50 2.66 3.37 14.51
CA TYR A 50 3.34 4.65 14.33
C TYR A 50 4.14 4.63 13.02
N ILE A 51 4.07 5.73 12.27
CA ILE A 51 4.76 5.89 11.00
C ILE A 51 5.84 6.97 11.19
N ASN A 52 7.12 6.59 11.08
CA ASN A 52 8.20 7.55 10.98
C ASN A 52 8.25 8.13 9.55
N TYR A 53 7.88 9.39 9.39
CA TYR A 53 7.79 10.02 8.07
C TYR A 53 9.15 10.13 7.35
N LYS A 54 10.26 10.27 8.10
CA LYS A 54 11.61 10.30 7.50
C LYS A 54 11.94 8.97 6.84
N GLU A 55 11.69 7.87 7.54
CA GLU A 55 11.89 6.51 7.01
C GLU A 55 10.93 6.21 5.86
N LEU A 56 9.66 6.61 5.98
CA LEU A 56 8.67 6.44 4.92
C LEU A 56 9.10 7.12 3.61
N MET A 57 9.59 8.36 3.69
CA MET A 57 10.05 9.10 2.51
C MET A 57 11.32 8.49 1.91
N GLN A 58 12.26 8.03 2.74
CA GLN A 58 13.46 7.34 2.26
C GLN A 58 13.12 6.04 1.55
N ASN A 59 12.19 5.25 2.08
CA ASN A 59 11.76 3.99 1.48
C ASN A 59 11.01 4.22 0.16
N LYS A 60 10.17 5.26 0.07
CA LYS A 60 9.52 5.64 -1.20
C LYS A 60 10.55 6.01 -2.28
N ALA A 61 11.52 6.85 -1.94
CA ALA A 61 12.56 7.24 -2.89
C ALA A 61 13.39 6.03 -3.38
N LYS A 62 13.70 5.08 -2.49
CA LYS A 62 14.37 3.83 -2.87
C LYS A 62 13.51 2.97 -3.80
N ALA A 63 12.23 2.77 -3.47
CA ALA A 63 11.32 1.98 -4.29
C ALA A 63 11.10 2.59 -5.68
N GLU A 64 11.00 3.92 -5.79
CA GLU A 64 10.92 4.63 -7.07
C GLU A 64 12.19 4.46 -7.90
N ALA A 65 13.36 4.54 -7.27
CA ALA A 65 14.63 4.32 -7.95
C ALA A 65 14.79 2.87 -8.45
N GLU A 66 14.34 1.89 -7.66
CA GLU A 66 14.32 0.47 -8.07
C GLU A 66 13.36 0.23 -9.25
N ALA A 67 12.16 0.82 -9.20
CA ALA A 67 11.20 0.73 -10.29
C ALA A 67 11.73 1.37 -11.59
N PHE A 68 12.38 2.53 -11.49
CA PHE A 68 12.98 3.19 -12.64
C PHE A 68 14.21 2.44 -13.19
N ALA A 69 15.01 1.82 -12.32
CA ALA A 69 16.14 0.98 -12.73
C ALA A 69 15.67 -0.29 -13.46
N PHE A 70 14.57 -0.89 -13.02
CA PHE A 70 13.93 -2.03 -13.68
C PHE A 70 13.35 -1.67 -15.06
N ASP A 71 12.68 -0.53 -15.18
CA ASP A 71 12.13 -0.06 -16.46
C ASP A 71 13.25 0.28 -17.48
N ARG A 72 14.38 0.84 -17.01
CA ARG A 72 15.55 1.06 -17.87
C ARG A 72 16.17 -0.24 -18.37
N SER A 73 16.32 -1.26 -17.54
CA SER A 73 16.92 -2.52 -17.99
C SER A 73 16.03 -3.27 -18.98
N ALA A 74 14.70 -3.08 -18.91
CA ALA A 74 13.74 -3.63 -19.87
C ALA A 74 13.66 -2.85 -21.19
N SER A 75 13.82 -1.51 -21.16
CA SER A 75 13.67 -0.64 -22.34
C SER A 75 14.93 -0.45 -23.18
N PHE A 76 16.13 -0.68 -22.62
CA PHE A 76 17.39 -0.66 -23.36
C PHE A 76 17.67 -1.98 -24.08
N VAL A 77 16.77 -2.40 -24.97
CA VAL A 77 17.20 -3.23 -26.12
C VAL A 77 18.02 -2.31 -27.02
N ASN A 78 19.31 -2.61 -27.19
CA ASN A 78 20.28 -1.90 -28.03
C ASN A 78 19.79 -1.66 -29.47
N LYS A 79 18.89 -0.71 -29.69
CA LYS A 79 18.53 -0.23 -31.03
C LYS A 79 19.61 0.74 -31.47
N LYS A 80 20.64 0.22 -32.16
CA LYS A 80 21.61 1.05 -32.88
C LYS A 80 20.85 1.86 -33.93
N LEU A 81 20.62 3.15 -33.66
CA LEU A 81 20.08 4.06 -34.68
C LEU A 81 21.15 4.25 -35.77
N PRO A 82 20.85 3.99 -37.06
CA PRO A 82 21.81 4.22 -38.12
C PRO A 82 22.08 5.73 -38.26
N LEU A 83 23.34 6.13 -38.05
CA LEU A 83 23.88 7.49 -38.11
C LEU A 83 23.74 8.21 -39.49
N LYS A 84 22.94 7.72 -40.42
CA LYS A 84 22.95 8.18 -41.83
C LYS A 84 22.07 9.36 -42.16
N GLN A 85 21.39 10.02 -41.20
CA GLN A 85 20.52 11.17 -41.52
C GLN A 85 20.59 12.37 -40.58
N ALA A 86 21.63 12.49 -39.74
CA ALA A 86 21.86 13.72 -39.00
C ALA A 86 22.44 14.81 -39.93
N LYS A 87 21.60 15.40 -40.80
CA LYS A 87 21.97 16.63 -41.52
C LYS A 87 22.19 17.72 -40.47
N LYS A 88 23.46 18.09 -40.22
CA LYS A 88 23.81 19.26 -39.40
C LYS A 88 23.17 20.50 -40.02
N LYS A 89 22.09 21.03 -39.43
CA LYS A 89 21.61 22.38 -39.75
C LYS A 89 22.69 23.37 -39.31
N ARG A 90 23.34 24.04 -40.28
CA ARG A 90 24.27 25.14 -40.00
C ARG A 90 23.46 26.25 -39.33
N LYS A 91 23.84 26.64 -38.12
CA LYS A 91 23.28 27.79 -37.41
C LYS A 91 23.75 29.04 -38.14
N ASN A 92 22.85 29.78 -38.79
CA ASN A 92 23.17 31.09 -39.35
C ASN A 92 23.55 32.00 -38.18
N GLN A 93 24.83 32.34 -38.07
CA GLN A 93 25.28 33.41 -37.20
C GLN A 93 24.85 34.73 -37.85
N GLN A 94 23.69 35.24 -37.44
CA GLN A 94 23.37 36.64 -37.68
C GLN A 94 24.28 37.44 -36.75
N LYS A 95 25.23 38.17 -37.34
CA LYS A 95 26.07 39.14 -36.65
C LYS A 95 25.15 40.19 -36.02
N ASP A 96 25.01 40.17 -34.70
CA ASP A 96 24.49 41.30 -33.95
C ASP A 96 25.38 42.52 -34.26
N ARG A 97 24.81 43.48 -35.00
CA ARG A 97 25.43 44.80 -35.15
C ARG A 97 25.14 45.59 -33.87
N PRO A 98 26.13 46.24 -33.26
CA PRO A 98 25.87 47.12 -32.13
C PRO A 98 25.13 48.36 -32.61
N ARG A 99 23.98 48.67 -32.02
CA ARG A 99 23.38 50.01 -32.11
C ARG A 99 24.08 50.87 -31.05
N LYS A 100 24.81 51.89 -31.53
CA LYS A 100 25.18 53.07 -30.74
C LYS A 100 23.96 53.95 -30.57
#